data_AF-A0A4S8M9I7-F1
#
_entry.id   AF-A0A4S8M9I7-F1
#
_cell.length_a   1.000
_cell.length_b   1.000
_cell.length_c   1.000
_cell.angle_alpha   90.00
_cell.angle_beta   90.00
_cell.angle_gamma   90.00
#
_symmetry.space_group_name_H-M   'P 1'
#
loop_
_entity.id
_entity.type
_entity.pdbx_description
1 polymer ?
#
loop_
_entity_poly.entity_id
_entity_poly.type
_entity_poly.pdbx_seq_one_letter_code
_entity_poly.pdbx_strand_id
1 'polypeptide(L)'
;MTSSVLTSFALTPLAVIGIASLVKGSITVNDVKQLLKDFVEDFRSPGRYLDSAFKEVIGQCEDAFAFFLVGFVCAWFLVTAFLIIVNGRVNRKTGNDARPARRVSFKSHLKGTTPKRLERNSDKYAWIEEYQVSNHSEYSCTNSFMIVVGFKAGYADKDLINLIGRTVIHDAFCVNETRDIATLEPVSRERLALFDQDPSTFGPHDSMIRLDTSPDTALTMTDSVWNRAVVQMLGDRATNLAHRYHSISNRLSGEYTVDWHGLFRSRLHDVFLEIAAARQSSFPYLSALAANYDKKKHCNKQRRERSHKFSTRRQICATMTRHLRETGNNESLIFWNAALIAVERLDIDGMSDQETIEEGGEQIKVVKHLVF
;
A
#
# COMPACT_ATOMS: atom_id res chain seq x y z
N MET A 1 14.93 6.72 -24.86
CA MET A 1 14.08 7.91 -25.07
C MET A 1 14.78 8.80 -26.08
N THR A 2 14.14 9.09 -27.22
CA THR A 2 14.73 9.97 -28.24
C THR A 2 14.74 11.42 -27.74
N SER A 3 15.74 12.20 -28.15
CA SER A 3 15.90 13.63 -27.81
C SER A 3 14.60 14.43 -27.98
N SER A 4 13.76 14.06 -28.96
CA SER A 4 12.46 14.69 -29.24
C SER A 4 11.43 14.56 -28.10
N VAL A 5 11.45 13.47 -27.33
CA VAL A 5 10.50 13.27 -26.23
C VAL A 5 10.83 14.17 -25.06
N LEU A 6 12.13 14.37 -24.77
CA LEU A 6 12.60 15.25 -23.71
C LEU A 6 12.36 16.74 -24.03
N THR A 7 12.52 17.14 -25.29
CA THR A 7 12.23 18.52 -25.73
C THR A 7 10.74 18.83 -25.66
N SER A 8 9.89 17.90 -26.09
CA SER A 8 8.44 18.06 -25.97
C SER A 8 8.00 18.12 -24.50
N PHE A 9 8.63 17.34 -23.62
CA PHE A 9 8.37 17.31 -22.18
C PHE A 9 8.61 18.66 -21.47
N ALA A 10 9.65 19.39 -21.89
CA ALA A 10 10.03 20.64 -21.24
C ALA A 10 9.33 21.86 -21.86
N LEU A 11 9.04 21.84 -23.16
CA LEU A 11 8.45 22.98 -23.87
C LEU A 11 6.95 23.13 -23.64
N THR A 12 6.21 22.05 -23.39
CA THR A 12 4.74 22.14 -23.21
C THR A 12 4.33 22.88 -21.93
N PRO A 13 4.91 22.61 -20.74
CA PRO A 13 4.58 23.37 -19.53
C PRO A 13 4.97 24.85 -19.65
N LEU A 14 6.13 25.15 -20.25
CA LEU A 14 6.59 26.52 -20.47
C LEU A 14 5.69 27.29 -21.46
N ALA A 15 5.19 26.62 -22.50
CA ALA A 15 4.24 27.22 -23.44
C ALA A 15 2.89 27.51 -22.75
N VAL A 16 2.40 26.62 -21.88
CA VAL A 16 1.16 26.85 -21.12
C VAL A 16 1.32 28.00 -20.11
N ILE A 17 2.46 28.08 -19.41
CA ILE A 17 2.78 29.19 -18.50
C ILE A 17 2.87 30.51 -19.29
N GLY A 18 3.58 30.51 -20.42
CA GLY A 18 3.70 31.68 -21.29
C GLY A 18 2.35 32.18 -21.81
N ILE A 19 1.47 31.28 -22.26
CA ILE A 19 0.12 31.63 -22.75
C ILE A 19 -0.76 32.15 -21.60
N ALA A 20 -0.74 31.51 -20.44
CA ALA A 20 -1.53 31.94 -19.28
C ALA A 20 -1.10 33.34 -18.78
N SER A 21 0.21 33.62 -18.79
CA SER A 21 0.76 34.92 -18.38
C SER A 21 0.57 36.02 -19.43
N LEU A 22 0.50 35.68 -20.72
CA LEU A 22 0.14 36.59 -21.81
C LEU A 22 -1.34 37.00 -21.74
N VAL A 23 -2.23 36.06 -21.46
CA VAL A 23 -3.68 36.31 -21.34
C VAL A 23 -4.01 37.23 -20.16
N LYS A 24 -3.19 37.21 -19.10
CA LYS A 24 -3.32 38.13 -17.95
C LYS A 24 -2.66 39.49 -18.14
N GLY A 25 -2.00 39.74 -19.28
CA GLY A 25 -1.30 41.01 -19.57
C GLY A 25 -0.05 41.26 -18.71
N SER A 26 0.37 40.26 -17.92
CA SER A 26 1.47 40.34 -16.95
C SER A 26 2.86 40.15 -17.57
N ILE A 27 2.94 39.67 -18.81
CA ILE A 27 4.20 39.39 -19.51
C ILE A 27 4.05 39.78 -20.98
N THR A 28 5.04 40.47 -21.55
CA THR A 28 5.05 40.83 -22.98
C THR A 28 5.64 39.72 -23.84
N VAL A 29 5.36 39.74 -25.15
CA VAL A 29 5.94 38.79 -26.12
C VAL A 29 7.48 38.83 -26.12
N ASN A 30 8.09 39.96 -25.77
CA ASN A 30 9.55 40.10 -25.71
C ASN A 30 10.14 39.38 -24.49
N ASP A 31 9.44 39.38 -23.36
CA ASP A 31 9.86 38.66 -22.15
C ASP A 31 9.82 37.15 -22.37
N VAL A 32 8.78 36.65 -23.07
CA VAL A 32 8.68 35.23 -23.47
C VAL A 32 9.81 34.84 -24.42
N LYS A 33 10.19 35.72 -25.37
CA LYS A 33 11.32 35.50 -26.27
C LYS A 33 12.66 35.46 -25.53
N GLN A 34 12.85 36.35 -24.55
CA GLN A 34 14.06 36.37 -23.73
C GLN A 34 14.16 35.10 -22.86
N LEU A 35 13.06 34.70 -22.21
CA LEU A 35 12.99 33.46 -21.42
C LEU A 35 13.33 32.21 -22.25
N LEU A 36 12.82 32.14 -23.49
CA LEU A 36 13.13 31.06 -24.44
C LEU A 36 14.60 31.07 -24.86
N LYS A 37 15.20 32.25 -25.05
CA LYS A 37 16.61 32.39 -25.41
C LYS A 37 17.52 31.93 -24.26
N ASP A 38 17.22 32.37 -23.04
CA ASP A 38 17.95 31.99 -21.83
C ASP A 38 17.83 30.47 -21.58
N PHE A 39 16.64 29.90 -21.79
CA PHE A 39 16.40 28.45 -21.68
C PHE A 39 17.19 27.62 -22.68
N VAL A 40 17.35 28.09 -23.93
CA VAL A 40 18.13 27.41 -24.96
C VAL A 40 19.62 27.49 -24.67
N GLU A 41 20.10 28.59 -24.11
CA GLU A 41 21.52 28.77 -23.75
C GLU A 41 21.92 27.95 -22.50
N ASP A 42 21.03 27.77 -21.51
CA ASP A 42 21.33 27.12 -20.22
C ASP A 42 20.96 25.62 -20.12
N PHE A 43 20.51 24.99 -21.22
CA PHE A 43 20.07 23.58 -21.25
C PHE A 43 21.16 22.56 -20.87
N ARG A 44 22.40 22.99 -20.61
CA ARG A 44 23.48 22.13 -20.08
C ARG A 44 23.30 21.80 -18.58
N SER A 45 22.43 22.49 -17.84
CA SER A 45 22.17 22.17 -16.42
C SER A 45 20.70 22.42 -15.98
N PRO A 46 19.75 21.59 -16.45
CA PRO A 46 18.31 21.84 -16.28
C PRO A 46 17.83 21.96 -14.81
N GLY A 47 18.55 21.38 -13.86
CA GLY A 47 18.20 21.44 -12.43
C GLY A 47 18.37 22.82 -11.79
N ARG A 48 19.36 23.62 -12.19
CA ARG A 48 19.58 24.96 -11.61
C ARG A 48 18.61 25.99 -12.18
N TYR A 49 18.31 25.87 -13.47
CA TYR A 49 17.37 26.76 -14.15
C TYR A 49 15.95 26.62 -13.59
N LEU A 50 15.46 25.38 -13.41
CA LEU A 50 14.11 25.16 -12.86
C LEU A 50 13.99 25.73 -11.43
N ASP A 51 14.98 25.52 -10.57
CA ASP A 51 14.92 26.03 -9.18
C ASP A 51 14.92 27.57 -9.12
N SER A 52 15.67 28.24 -10.01
CA SER A 52 15.67 29.71 -10.09
C SER A 52 14.37 30.25 -10.69
N ALA A 53 13.89 29.66 -11.78
CA ALA A 53 12.66 30.07 -12.44
C ALA A 53 11.42 29.85 -11.56
N PHE A 54 11.36 28.75 -10.80
CA PHE A 54 10.26 28.51 -9.85
C PHE A 54 10.26 29.51 -8.70
N LYS A 55 11.44 29.86 -8.15
CA LYS A 55 11.54 30.86 -7.07
C LYS A 55 11.11 32.25 -7.52
N GLU A 56 11.48 32.64 -8.73
CA GLU A 56 11.12 33.95 -9.29
C GLU A 56 9.64 34.04 -9.64
N VAL A 57 9.06 32.99 -10.24
CA VAL A 57 7.63 32.93 -10.58
C VAL A 57 6.75 32.85 -9.33
N ILE A 58 7.14 32.05 -8.32
CA ILE A 58 6.39 31.96 -7.05
C ILE A 58 6.47 33.27 -6.26
N GLY A 59 7.61 33.97 -6.32
CA GLY A 59 7.78 35.26 -5.62
C GLY A 59 6.95 36.40 -6.20
N GLN A 60 6.47 36.29 -7.45
CA GLN A 60 5.70 37.34 -8.14
C GLN A 60 4.20 37.05 -8.28
N CYS A 61 3.72 35.87 -7.90
CA CYS A 61 2.31 35.49 -8.05
C CYS A 61 1.54 35.68 -6.75
N GLU A 62 0.35 36.30 -6.82
CA GLU A 62 -0.62 36.29 -5.72
C GLU A 62 -0.98 34.84 -5.32
N ASP A 63 -1.13 34.59 -4.01
CA ASP A 63 -1.19 33.27 -3.39
C ASP A 63 -2.13 32.28 -4.11
N ALA A 64 -3.31 32.74 -4.55
CA ALA A 64 -4.29 31.90 -5.23
C ALA A 64 -3.82 31.34 -6.59
N PHE A 65 -3.01 32.10 -7.34
CA PHE A 65 -2.49 31.66 -8.63
C PHE A 65 -1.31 30.70 -8.46
N ALA A 66 -0.48 30.89 -7.43
CA ALA A 66 0.58 29.94 -7.08
C ALA A 66 0.00 28.55 -6.75
N PHE A 67 -1.10 28.48 -5.98
CA PHE A 67 -1.81 27.22 -5.71
C PHE A 67 -2.38 26.58 -6.98
N PHE A 68 -2.95 27.37 -7.89
CA PHE A 68 -3.43 26.85 -9.18
C PHE A 68 -2.27 26.28 -10.02
N LEU A 69 -1.14 26.97 -10.08
CA LEU A 69 0.02 26.56 -10.88
C LEU A 69 0.64 25.26 -10.33
N VAL A 70 0.78 25.15 -9.00
CA VAL A 70 1.22 23.92 -8.33
C VAL A 70 0.24 22.78 -8.59
N GLY A 71 -1.06 23.03 -8.43
CA GLY A 71 -2.11 22.03 -8.71
C GLY A 71 -2.08 21.55 -10.17
N PHE A 72 -1.90 22.47 -11.13
CA PHE A 72 -1.82 22.16 -12.55
C PHE A 72 -0.56 21.34 -12.89
N VAL A 73 0.61 21.72 -12.37
CA VAL A 73 1.86 20.97 -12.57
C VAL A 73 1.76 19.56 -11.99
N CYS A 74 1.20 19.41 -10.78
CA CYS A 74 0.95 18.10 -10.18
C CYS A 74 -0.01 17.25 -11.01
N ALA A 75 -1.13 17.81 -11.46
CA ALA A 75 -2.10 17.10 -12.30
C ALA A 75 -1.48 16.67 -13.64
N TRP A 76 -0.68 17.54 -14.26
CA TRP A 76 0.03 17.25 -15.52
C TRP A 76 1.04 16.11 -15.37
N PHE A 77 1.83 16.12 -14.28
CA PHE A 77 2.76 15.03 -13.97
C PHE A 77 2.04 13.69 -13.81
N LEU A 78 0.89 13.68 -13.13
CA LEU A 78 0.09 12.47 -12.94
C LEU A 78 -0.47 11.92 -14.26
N VAL A 79 -1.03 12.79 -15.12
CA VAL A 79 -1.53 12.40 -16.45
C VAL A 79 -0.39 11.84 -17.31
N THR A 80 0.78 12.47 -17.25
CA THR A 80 1.94 12.05 -18.05
C THR A 80 2.51 10.71 -17.58
N ALA A 81 2.63 10.51 -16.26
CA ALA A 81 3.01 9.23 -15.69
C ALA A 81 2.03 8.12 -16.08
N PHE A 82 0.73 8.41 -16.07
CA PHE A 82 -0.30 7.49 -16.52
C PHE A 82 -0.14 7.12 -18.01
N LEU A 83 0.08 8.09 -18.89
CA LEU A 83 0.29 7.84 -20.32
C LEU A 83 1.55 7.03 -20.62
N ILE A 84 2.64 7.25 -19.88
CA ILE A 84 3.86 6.43 -19.98
C ILE A 84 3.57 4.98 -19.60
N ILE A 85 2.82 4.76 -18.51
CA ILE A 85 2.43 3.42 -18.06
C ILE A 85 1.55 2.73 -19.11
N VAL A 86 0.58 3.44 -19.68
CA VAL A 86 -0.33 2.88 -20.69
C VAL A 86 0.43 2.55 -21.98
N ASN A 87 1.25 3.47 -22.50
CA ASN A 87 2.04 3.21 -23.71
C ASN A 87 3.10 2.11 -23.51
N GLY A 88 3.69 2.01 -22.32
CA GLY A 88 4.56 0.90 -21.94
C GLY A 88 3.84 -0.46 -21.96
N ARG A 89 2.54 -0.50 -21.64
CA ARG A 89 1.71 -1.71 -21.73
C ARG A 89 1.31 -2.05 -23.17
N VAL A 90 1.00 -1.06 -24.00
CA VAL A 90 0.61 -1.27 -25.40
C VAL A 90 1.78 -1.78 -26.24
N ASN A 91 2.97 -1.18 -26.11
CA ASN A 91 4.16 -1.62 -26.86
C ASN A 91 4.69 -3.00 -26.42
N ARG A 92 4.36 -3.47 -25.21
CA ARG A 92 4.68 -4.84 -24.78
C ARG A 92 3.79 -5.90 -25.44
N LYS A 93 2.58 -5.55 -25.88
CA LYS A 93 1.68 -6.50 -26.56
C LYS A 93 2.07 -6.76 -28.02
N THR A 94 2.75 -5.82 -28.67
CA THR A 94 3.12 -5.91 -30.10
C THR A 94 4.50 -6.52 -30.35
N GLY A 95 5.31 -6.76 -29.31
CA GLY A 95 6.68 -7.26 -29.45
C GLY A 95 6.87 -8.79 -29.43
N ASN A 96 5.80 -9.57 -29.28
CA ASN A 96 5.92 -11.03 -29.03
C ASN A 96 5.96 -11.92 -30.29
N ASP A 97 5.86 -11.38 -31.50
CA ASP A 97 5.77 -12.18 -32.74
C ASP A 97 7.08 -12.29 -33.55
N ALA A 98 8.23 -11.89 -32.99
CA ALA A 98 9.51 -12.04 -33.69
C ALA A 98 10.55 -12.80 -32.86
N ARG A 99 10.54 -14.14 -32.94
CA ARG A 99 11.67 -14.98 -32.48
C ARG A 99 12.60 -15.28 -33.66
N PRO A 100 13.88 -14.86 -33.63
CA PRO A 100 14.90 -15.52 -34.43
C PRO A 100 15.51 -16.66 -33.61
N ALA A 101 15.64 -17.82 -34.26
CA ALA A 101 16.30 -19.00 -33.70
C ALA A 101 17.76 -18.69 -33.35
N ARG A 102 18.23 -19.09 -32.15
CA ARG A 102 19.66 -19.23 -31.93
C ARG A 102 20.07 -20.39 -31.02
N ARG A 103 20.97 -21.16 -31.62
CA ARG A 103 21.83 -22.24 -31.13
C ARG A 103 22.48 -21.98 -29.77
N VAL A 104 22.55 -23.08 -29.03
CA VAL A 104 23.35 -23.32 -27.83
C VAL A 104 24.85 -23.31 -28.14
N SER A 105 25.65 -22.71 -27.27
CA SER A 105 27.05 -23.11 -27.03
C SER A 105 27.48 -22.71 -25.62
N PHE A 106 27.91 -23.72 -24.87
CA PHE A 106 28.50 -23.67 -23.53
C PHE A 106 29.98 -23.31 -23.65
N LYS A 107 30.51 -22.44 -22.77
CA LYS A 107 31.88 -22.57 -22.24
C LYS A 107 32.10 -21.73 -20.98
N SER A 108 32.69 -22.40 -20.01
CA SER A 108 33.17 -22.01 -18.69
C SER A 108 34.36 -21.04 -18.71
N HIS A 109 34.47 -20.17 -17.69
CA HIS A 109 35.70 -20.04 -16.89
C HIS A 109 35.52 -19.22 -15.60
N LEU A 110 35.96 -19.83 -14.49
CA LEU A 110 36.25 -19.23 -13.19
C LEU A 110 37.66 -18.61 -13.19
N LYS A 111 37.79 -17.42 -12.59
CA LYS A 111 38.96 -16.78 -11.94
C LYS A 111 38.41 -15.45 -11.38
N GLY A 112 38.46 -15.08 -10.11
CA GLY A 112 39.52 -15.21 -9.10
C GLY A 112 40.05 -13.81 -8.82
N THR A 113 39.58 -13.14 -7.75
CA THR A 113 40.16 -11.87 -7.27
C THR A 113 40.06 -11.74 -5.75
N THR A 114 41.21 -11.47 -5.15
CA THR A 114 41.49 -11.14 -3.74
C THR A 114 40.91 -9.78 -3.30
N PRO A 115 40.57 -9.58 -2.01
CA PRO A 115 39.95 -8.34 -1.55
C PRO A 115 40.98 -7.23 -1.31
N LYS A 116 40.68 -6.03 -1.83
CA LYS A 116 41.35 -4.78 -1.44
C LYS A 116 40.72 -4.25 -0.16
N ARG A 117 41.58 -4.02 0.84
CA ARG A 117 41.31 -3.27 2.08
C ARG A 117 41.12 -1.79 1.70
N LEU A 118 39.99 -1.19 2.07
CA LEU A 118 39.74 0.25 1.93
C LEU A 118 39.26 0.82 3.25
N GLU A 119 39.84 1.97 3.56
CA GLU A 119 39.77 2.67 4.83
C GLU A 119 38.39 3.25 5.13
N ARG A 120 38.14 3.33 6.43
CA ARG A 120 36.97 3.91 7.08
C ARG A 120 37.04 5.43 6.95
N ASN A 121 36.07 6.06 6.29
CA ASN A 121 35.72 7.45 6.55
C ASN A 121 34.21 7.67 6.46
N SER A 122 33.73 8.37 7.47
CA SER A 122 32.36 8.79 7.73
C SER A 122 31.81 9.69 6.63
N ASP A 123 30.61 9.41 6.13
CA ASP A 123 29.45 10.28 6.34
C ASP A 123 28.19 9.68 5.70
N LYS A 124 27.05 9.99 6.35
CA LYS A 124 25.69 9.57 6.02
C LYS A 124 25.38 9.76 4.53
N TYR A 125 25.03 8.69 3.82
CA TYR A 125 23.87 8.53 2.93
C TYR A 125 23.85 7.06 2.46
N ALA A 126 22.74 6.34 2.68
CA ALA A 126 22.59 4.97 2.22
C ALA A 126 22.20 4.95 0.73
N TRP A 127 23.01 4.29 -0.09
CA TRP A 127 22.75 4.05 -1.51
C TRP A 127 21.78 2.87 -1.68
N ILE A 128 20.90 2.97 -2.68
CA ILE A 128 20.04 1.87 -3.16
C ILE A 128 20.87 1.04 -4.14
N GLU A 129 21.21 -0.20 -3.78
CA GLU A 129 21.74 -1.19 -4.72
C GLU A 129 20.60 -2.09 -5.22
N GLU A 130 20.31 -2.01 -6.52
CA GLU A 130 19.37 -2.86 -7.22
C GLU A 130 20.06 -4.19 -7.59
N TYR A 131 19.79 -5.25 -6.82
CA TYR A 131 20.27 -6.59 -7.15
C TYR A 131 19.33 -7.25 -8.16
N GLN A 132 19.77 -7.34 -9.43
CA GLN A 132 19.18 -8.27 -10.39
C GLN A 132 19.63 -9.70 -10.09
N VAL A 133 18.68 -10.56 -9.69
CA VAL A 133 18.87 -12.00 -9.61
C VAL A 133 18.44 -12.62 -10.95
N SER A 134 19.35 -13.35 -11.59
CA SER A 134 19.13 -14.05 -12.86
C SER A 134 18.45 -15.42 -12.67
N ASN A 135 17.32 -15.60 -13.37
CA ASN A 135 16.71 -16.82 -13.97
C ASN A 135 16.51 -18.11 -13.15
N HIS A 136 15.25 -18.53 -12.97
CA HIS A 136 14.56 -19.56 -13.78
C HIS A 136 13.26 -20.07 -13.10
N SER A 137 12.09 -19.67 -13.62
CA SER A 137 10.88 -20.50 -13.83
C SER A 137 9.70 -19.59 -14.20
N GLU A 138 9.20 -19.72 -15.42
CA GLU A 138 8.00 -19.04 -15.90
C GLU A 138 6.78 -19.55 -15.11
N TYR A 139 6.17 -18.65 -14.34
CA TYR A 139 4.78 -18.54 -13.86
C TYR A 139 4.81 -17.80 -12.52
N SER A 140 5.19 -16.52 -12.55
CA SER A 140 5.07 -15.63 -11.39
C SER A 140 3.95 -14.63 -11.65
N CYS A 141 2.92 -14.62 -10.82
CA CYS A 141 2.01 -13.49 -10.67
C CYS A 141 2.82 -12.31 -10.10
N THR A 142 3.58 -11.60 -10.93
CA THR A 142 4.33 -10.40 -10.52
C THR A 142 3.38 -9.22 -10.37
N ASN A 143 2.84 -9.07 -9.16
CA ASN A 143 2.54 -7.77 -8.57
C ASN A 143 3.47 -7.59 -7.37
N SER A 144 4.77 -7.41 -7.64
CA SER A 144 5.72 -6.97 -6.62
C SER A 144 5.48 -5.47 -6.37
N PHE A 145 4.57 -5.16 -5.44
CA PHE A 145 4.39 -3.82 -4.91
C PHE A 145 5.43 -3.59 -3.82
N MET A 146 6.44 -2.79 -4.13
CA MET A 146 7.36 -2.21 -3.15
C MET A 146 6.57 -1.18 -2.33
N ILE A 147 6.09 -1.56 -1.15
CA ILE A 147 5.45 -0.61 -0.21
C ILE A 147 6.53 -0.02 0.69
N VAL A 148 6.94 1.21 0.40
CA VAL A 148 7.68 2.06 1.34
C VAL A 148 6.66 2.66 2.30
N VAL A 149 6.63 2.19 3.54
CA VAL A 149 5.80 2.79 4.60
C VAL A 149 6.68 3.47 5.63
N GLY A 150 6.52 4.79 5.77
CA GLY A 150 7.08 5.54 6.88
C GLY A 150 6.23 5.33 8.15
N PHE A 151 6.85 4.85 9.23
CA PHE A 151 6.14 4.60 10.50
C PHE A 151 6.73 5.40 11.68
N LYS A 152 5.84 5.90 12.55
CA LYS A 152 6.13 6.54 13.85
C LYS A 152 6.46 5.50 14.93
N ALA A 153 7.52 5.75 15.72
CA ALA A 153 7.99 4.87 16.79
C ALA A 153 7.01 4.84 17.97
N GLY A 154 6.60 3.64 18.41
CA GLY A 154 5.75 3.42 19.60
C GLY A 154 4.59 2.45 19.37
N TYR A 155 3.89 2.56 18.24
CA TYR A 155 2.85 1.61 17.76
C TYR A 155 3.37 0.67 16.66
N ALA A 156 4.63 0.85 16.28
CA ALA A 156 5.23 0.30 15.07
C ALA A 156 5.27 -1.24 15.02
N ASP A 157 5.37 -1.92 16.16
CA ASP A 157 5.62 -3.36 16.16
C ASP A 157 4.37 -4.17 15.82
N LYS A 158 3.20 -3.83 16.39
CA LYS A 158 1.95 -4.51 16.06
C LYS A 158 1.52 -4.25 14.62
N ASP A 159 1.70 -3.03 14.12
CA ASP A 159 1.37 -2.68 12.74
C ASP A 159 2.31 -3.38 11.76
N LEU A 160 3.61 -3.45 12.08
CA LEU A 160 4.58 -4.21 11.28
C LEU A 160 4.28 -5.71 11.31
N ILE A 161 3.98 -6.29 12.47
CA ILE A 161 3.59 -7.71 12.59
C ILE A 161 2.34 -7.99 11.73
N ASN A 162 1.35 -7.11 11.81
CA ASN A 162 0.15 -7.24 11.00
C ASN A 162 0.42 -7.10 9.51
N LEU A 163 1.28 -6.15 9.13
CA LEU A 163 1.71 -5.94 7.75
C LEU A 163 2.40 -7.19 7.21
N ILE A 164 3.44 -7.68 7.90
CA ILE A 164 4.18 -8.90 7.53
C ILE A 164 3.22 -10.08 7.39
N GLY A 165 2.39 -10.33 8.40
CA GLY A 165 1.45 -11.45 8.37
C GLY A 165 0.43 -11.33 7.23
N ARG A 166 -0.04 -10.12 6.89
CA ARG A 166 -0.95 -9.92 5.76
C ARG A 166 -0.24 -10.15 4.44
N THR A 167 0.94 -9.56 4.26
CA THR A 167 1.75 -9.71 3.05
C THR A 167 2.02 -11.19 2.75
N VAL A 168 2.43 -11.97 3.76
CA VAL A 168 2.71 -13.40 3.61
C VAL A 168 1.46 -14.19 3.19
N ILE A 169 0.31 -13.98 3.84
CA ILE A 169 -0.94 -14.65 3.47
C ILE A 169 -1.37 -14.26 2.05
N HIS A 170 -1.39 -12.95 1.76
CA HIS A 170 -1.94 -12.44 0.49
C HIS A 170 -1.11 -12.93 -0.70
N ASP A 171 0.21 -12.95 -0.55
CA ASP A 171 1.10 -13.48 -1.58
C ASP A 171 0.95 -15.00 -1.75
N ALA A 172 0.98 -15.76 -0.65
CA ALA A 172 0.87 -17.21 -0.64
C ALA A 172 -0.43 -17.73 -1.31
N PHE A 173 -1.56 -17.10 -1.01
CA PHE A 173 -2.87 -17.48 -1.55
C PHE A 173 -3.24 -16.73 -2.84
N CYS A 174 -2.46 -15.73 -3.24
CA CYS A 174 -2.77 -14.81 -4.35
C CYS A 174 -4.14 -14.13 -4.18
N VAL A 175 -4.40 -13.61 -2.97
CA VAL A 175 -5.66 -12.94 -2.60
C VAL A 175 -5.42 -11.50 -2.16
N ASN A 176 -6.42 -10.65 -2.30
CA ASN A 176 -6.35 -9.25 -1.84
C ASN A 176 -6.75 -9.11 -0.37
N GLU A 177 -7.66 -9.98 0.10
CA GLU A 177 -8.07 -10.05 1.50
C GLU A 177 -7.98 -11.49 2.01
N THR A 178 -7.58 -11.68 3.28
CA THR A 178 -7.49 -13.01 3.91
C THR A 178 -8.79 -13.82 3.84
N ARG A 179 -9.95 -13.15 3.80
CA ARG A 179 -11.25 -13.84 3.70
C ARG A 179 -11.53 -14.42 2.32
N ASP A 180 -10.93 -13.87 1.27
CA ASP A 180 -11.11 -14.36 -0.09
C ASP A 180 -10.58 -15.81 -0.21
N ILE A 181 -9.73 -16.25 0.71
CA ILE A 181 -9.24 -17.64 0.79
C ILE A 181 -10.39 -18.65 0.88
N ALA A 182 -11.47 -18.31 1.58
CA ALA A 182 -12.62 -19.21 1.71
C ALA A 182 -13.32 -19.49 0.37
N THR A 183 -13.14 -18.62 -0.62
CA THR A 183 -13.71 -18.74 -1.98
C THR A 183 -12.82 -19.53 -2.93
N LEU A 184 -11.57 -19.83 -2.54
CA LEU A 184 -10.64 -20.58 -3.37
C LEU A 184 -11.08 -22.05 -3.44
N GLU A 185 -10.77 -22.69 -4.58
CA GLU A 185 -10.95 -24.12 -4.72
C GLU A 185 -10.10 -24.88 -3.68
N PRO A 186 -10.65 -25.90 -3.00
CA PRO A 186 -9.88 -26.72 -2.07
C PRO A 186 -8.72 -27.43 -2.77
N VAL A 187 -7.69 -27.83 -2.02
CA VAL A 187 -6.65 -28.72 -2.57
C VAL A 187 -7.30 -30.04 -3.00
N SER A 188 -6.89 -30.56 -4.16
CA SER A 188 -7.47 -31.79 -4.71
C SER A 188 -7.10 -33.02 -3.88
N ARG A 189 -7.95 -34.05 -3.91
CA ARG A 189 -7.70 -35.31 -3.19
C ARG A 189 -6.46 -36.04 -3.70
N GLU A 190 -6.18 -35.94 -5.00
CA GLU A 190 -4.99 -36.53 -5.62
C GLU A 190 -3.73 -35.86 -5.08
N ARG A 191 -3.75 -34.53 -4.92
CA ARG A 191 -2.61 -33.81 -4.34
C ARG A 191 -2.40 -34.16 -2.87
N LEU A 192 -3.47 -34.30 -2.10
CA LEU A 192 -3.40 -34.78 -0.72
C LEU A 192 -2.80 -36.20 -0.65
N ALA A 193 -3.25 -37.12 -1.51
CA ALA A 193 -2.71 -38.48 -1.56
C ALA A 193 -1.22 -38.54 -1.96
N LEU A 194 -0.76 -37.65 -2.85
CA LEU A 194 0.66 -37.51 -3.19
C LEU A 194 1.47 -36.93 -2.01
N PHE A 195 0.90 -35.96 -1.29
CA PHE A 195 1.50 -35.40 -0.10
C PHE A 195 1.67 -36.43 1.02
N ASP A 196 0.68 -37.32 1.22
CA ASP A 196 0.78 -38.40 2.19
C ASP A 196 1.90 -39.41 1.84
N GLN A 197 2.23 -39.57 0.56
CA GLN A 197 3.31 -40.44 0.10
C GLN A 197 4.69 -39.80 0.27
N ASP A 198 4.84 -38.53 -0.13
CA ASP A 198 6.09 -37.78 0.00
C ASP A 198 5.81 -36.30 0.31
N PRO A 199 5.77 -35.93 1.61
CA PRO A 199 5.53 -34.56 2.04
C PRO A 199 6.57 -33.56 1.56
N SER A 200 7.82 -34.01 1.37
CA SER A 200 8.94 -33.13 1.01
C SER A 200 8.83 -32.63 -0.43
N THR A 201 8.37 -33.49 -1.34
CA THR A 201 8.19 -33.16 -2.75
C THR A 201 6.82 -32.54 -3.02
N PHE A 202 5.77 -33.10 -2.42
CA PHE A 202 4.38 -32.74 -2.73
C PHE A 202 3.74 -31.78 -1.72
N GLY A 203 4.53 -31.22 -0.81
CA GLY A 203 4.10 -30.20 0.14
C GLY A 203 3.50 -28.93 -0.49
N PRO A 204 2.95 -28.04 0.35
CA PRO A 204 2.56 -26.70 -0.08
C PRO A 204 3.80 -25.93 -0.54
N HIS A 205 3.69 -25.28 -1.69
CA HIS A 205 4.75 -24.46 -2.31
C HIS A 205 4.37 -22.98 -2.30
N ASP A 206 5.36 -22.10 -2.41
CA ASP A 206 5.25 -20.66 -2.09
C ASP A 206 4.19 -19.85 -2.86
N SER A 207 3.57 -20.39 -3.90
CA SER A 207 2.58 -19.68 -4.72
C SER A 207 1.30 -20.49 -4.95
N MET A 208 0.17 -19.77 -4.93
CA MET A 208 -1.17 -20.30 -5.21
C MET A 208 -1.57 -21.47 -4.29
N ILE A 209 -1.23 -21.38 -3.01
CA ILE A 209 -1.61 -22.39 -2.02
C ILE A 209 -3.13 -22.53 -1.96
N ARG A 210 -3.58 -23.76 -1.72
CA ARG A 210 -4.98 -24.10 -1.45
C ARG A 210 -5.07 -24.74 -0.07
N LEU A 211 -6.19 -24.52 0.61
CA LEU A 211 -6.47 -25.16 1.89
C LEU A 211 -7.16 -26.51 1.67
N ASP A 212 -6.86 -27.45 2.56
CA ASP A 212 -7.67 -28.64 2.72
C ASP A 212 -8.92 -28.28 3.49
N THR A 213 -10.05 -28.29 2.79
CA THR A 213 -11.35 -28.05 3.41
C THR A 213 -12.17 -29.33 3.50
N SER A 214 -11.61 -30.50 3.17
CA SER A 214 -12.36 -31.75 3.21
C SER A 214 -12.97 -32.09 4.58
N PRO A 215 -12.38 -31.73 5.74
CA PRO A 215 -13.02 -31.96 7.04
C PRO A 215 -14.24 -31.07 7.28
N ASP A 216 -15.17 -31.50 8.13
CA ASP A 216 -16.45 -30.81 8.32
C ASP A 216 -16.41 -29.61 9.27
N THR A 217 -15.52 -29.64 10.28
CA THR A 217 -15.43 -28.61 11.31
C THR A 217 -14.16 -27.76 11.15
N ALA A 218 -14.21 -26.53 11.63
CA ALA A 218 -13.06 -25.63 11.59
C ALA A 218 -11.84 -26.17 12.36
N LEU A 219 -12.10 -26.86 13.48
CA LEU A 219 -11.04 -27.49 14.27
C LEU A 219 -10.37 -28.63 13.49
N THR A 220 -11.17 -29.51 12.88
CA THR A 220 -10.65 -30.61 12.05
C THR A 220 -9.94 -30.13 10.79
N MET A 221 -10.38 -29.01 10.18
CA MET A 221 -9.64 -28.37 9.10
C MET A 221 -8.30 -27.82 9.60
N THR A 222 -8.28 -27.17 10.76
CA THR A 222 -7.05 -26.63 11.37
C THR A 222 -6.02 -27.72 11.64
N ASP A 223 -6.48 -28.89 12.07
CA ASP A 223 -5.62 -30.01 12.46
C ASP A 223 -5.27 -30.94 11.28
N SER A 224 -5.79 -30.67 10.08
CA SER A 224 -5.44 -31.45 8.90
C SER A 224 -3.95 -31.35 8.60
N VAL A 225 -3.34 -32.47 8.18
CA VAL A 225 -1.88 -32.55 8.00
C VAL A 225 -1.40 -31.53 6.97
N TRP A 226 -2.14 -31.38 5.87
CA TRP A 226 -1.88 -30.38 4.84
C TRP A 226 -1.94 -28.95 5.39
N ASN A 227 -3.01 -28.59 6.12
CA ASN A 227 -3.15 -27.22 6.63
C ASN A 227 -2.13 -26.88 7.71
N ARG A 228 -1.67 -27.85 8.51
CA ARG A 228 -0.55 -27.65 9.43
C ARG A 228 0.75 -27.37 8.70
N ALA A 229 1.02 -28.08 7.60
CA ALA A 229 2.18 -27.82 6.75
C ALA A 229 2.11 -26.41 6.11
N VAL A 230 0.91 -25.97 5.69
CA VAL A 230 0.69 -24.59 5.21
C VAL A 230 1.01 -23.57 6.31
N VAL A 231 0.51 -23.76 7.54
CA VAL A 231 0.81 -22.86 8.67
C VAL A 231 2.31 -22.78 8.94
N GLN A 232 3.01 -23.92 8.91
CA GLN A 232 4.46 -23.98 9.10
C GLN A 232 5.20 -23.19 8.03
N MET A 233 4.91 -23.45 6.75
CA MET A 233 5.50 -22.74 5.63
C MET A 233 5.26 -21.22 5.71
N LEU A 234 4.05 -20.78 6.09
CA LEU A 234 3.75 -19.35 6.28
C LEU A 234 4.54 -18.76 7.46
N GLY A 235 4.63 -19.49 8.58
CA GLY A 235 5.38 -19.10 9.77
C GLY A 235 6.87 -18.89 9.48
N ASP A 236 7.49 -19.85 8.79
CA ASP A 236 8.88 -19.79 8.36
C ASP A 236 9.12 -18.61 7.41
N ARG A 237 8.18 -18.40 6.48
CA ARG A 237 8.24 -17.28 5.53
C ARG A 237 8.16 -15.92 6.21
N ALA A 238 7.25 -15.76 7.19
CA ALA A 238 7.14 -14.52 7.96
C ALA A 238 8.36 -14.28 8.84
N THR A 239 8.91 -15.33 9.44
CA THR A 239 10.15 -15.28 10.22
C THR A 239 11.30 -14.76 9.35
N ASN A 240 11.49 -15.34 8.17
CA ASN A 240 12.49 -14.91 7.21
C ASN A 240 12.30 -13.46 6.74
N LEU A 241 11.06 -13.03 6.53
CA LEU A 241 10.75 -11.66 6.12
C LEU A 241 10.99 -10.67 7.27
N ALA A 242 10.60 -11.01 8.50
CA ALA A 242 10.85 -10.21 9.70
C ALA A 242 12.36 -10.02 9.95
N HIS A 243 13.16 -11.08 9.79
CA HIS A 243 14.63 -10.98 9.90
C HIS A 243 15.23 -10.01 8.88
N ARG A 244 14.76 -10.03 7.62
CA ARG A 244 15.19 -9.07 6.59
C ARG A 244 14.79 -7.64 6.93
N TYR A 245 13.59 -7.43 7.48
CA TYR A 245 13.16 -6.10 7.92
C TYR A 245 13.96 -5.59 9.13
N HIS A 246 14.29 -6.47 10.08
CA HIS A 246 15.12 -6.10 11.22
C HIS A 246 16.52 -5.67 10.77
N SER A 247 17.17 -6.43 9.88
CA SER A 247 18.51 -6.10 9.40
C SER A 247 18.59 -4.77 8.64
N ILE A 248 17.50 -4.36 7.98
CA ILE A 248 17.44 -3.10 7.24
C ILE A 248 17.11 -1.92 8.16
N SER A 249 16.20 -2.11 9.11
CA SER A 249 15.58 -0.98 9.82
C SER A 249 16.19 -0.68 11.19
N ASN A 250 16.89 -1.62 11.84
CA ASN A 250 17.27 -1.54 13.27
C ASN A 250 16.09 -1.17 14.21
N ARG A 251 14.83 -1.26 13.72
CA ARG A 251 13.65 -0.77 14.44
C ARG A 251 13.10 -1.78 15.43
N LEU A 252 13.32 -3.06 15.19
CA LEU A 252 12.95 -4.14 16.10
C LEU A 252 14.10 -4.38 17.09
N SER A 253 14.55 -3.35 17.80
CA SER A 253 15.67 -3.45 18.76
C SER A 253 15.27 -4.06 20.12
N GLY A 254 14.09 -4.68 20.20
CA GLY A 254 13.63 -5.45 21.35
C GLY A 254 13.62 -6.95 21.05
N GLU A 255 13.89 -7.75 22.07
CA GLU A 255 13.86 -9.22 22.08
C GLU A 255 12.42 -9.77 21.98
N TYR A 256 11.61 -9.22 21.08
CA TYR A 256 10.24 -9.67 20.86
C TYR A 256 10.24 -10.84 19.88
N THR A 257 10.18 -12.06 20.42
CA THR A 257 9.91 -13.25 19.63
C THR A 257 8.43 -13.28 19.27
N VAL A 258 8.12 -13.06 18.01
CA VAL A 258 6.75 -13.15 17.49
C VAL A 258 6.45 -14.62 17.15
N ASP A 259 5.41 -15.19 17.74
CA ASP A 259 4.90 -16.51 17.35
C ASP A 259 4.12 -16.41 16.02
N TRP A 260 4.86 -16.42 14.92
CA TRP A 260 4.28 -16.38 13.57
C TRP A 260 3.39 -17.58 13.28
N HIS A 261 3.74 -18.76 13.79
CA HIS A 261 2.98 -19.99 13.60
C HIS A 261 1.61 -19.89 14.28
N GLY A 262 1.58 -19.46 15.54
CA GLY A 262 0.33 -19.20 16.27
C GLY A 262 -0.52 -18.13 15.59
N LEU A 263 0.11 -17.05 15.08
CA LEU A 263 -0.58 -15.99 14.33
C LEU A 263 -1.30 -16.55 13.09
N PHE A 264 -0.60 -17.33 12.26
CA PHE A 264 -1.20 -17.91 11.04
C PHE A 264 -2.24 -18.98 11.34
N ARG A 265 -1.99 -19.83 12.35
CA ARG A 265 -2.98 -20.81 12.82
C ARG A 265 -4.29 -20.11 13.21
N SER A 266 -4.20 -19.04 14.01
CA SER A 266 -5.38 -18.26 14.42
C SER A 266 -6.09 -17.62 13.23
N ARG A 267 -5.36 -17.01 12.28
CA ARG A 267 -5.97 -16.34 11.12
C ARG A 267 -6.63 -17.31 10.16
N LEU A 268 -6.03 -18.48 9.90
CA LEU A 268 -6.62 -19.51 9.05
C LEU A 268 -7.80 -20.20 9.75
N HIS A 269 -7.77 -20.35 11.07
CA HIS A 269 -8.92 -20.81 11.84
C HIS A 269 -10.16 -19.94 11.64
N ASP A 270 -10.00 -18.61 11.59
CA ASP A 270 -11.11 -17.71 11.28
C ASP A 270 -11.70 -17.95 9.88
N VAL A 271 -10.85 -18.27 8.89
CA VAL A 271 -11.29 -18.66 7.53
C VAL A 271 -12.05 -19.99 7.59
N PHE A 272 -11.57 -20.96 8.35
CA PHE A 272 -12.23 -22.26 8.51
C PHE A 272 -13.60 -22.13 9.21
N LEU A 273 -13.74 -21.22 10.18
CA LEU A 273 -15.04 -20.90 10.78
C LEU A 273 -16.03 -20.36 9.73
N GLU A 274 -15.57 -19.52 8.81
CA GLU A 274 -16.40 -18.99 7.73
C GLU A 274 -16.84 -20.12 6.77
N ILE A 275 -15.94 -21.02 6.42
CA ILE A 275 -16.24 -22.18 5.56
C ILE A 275 -17.24 -23.12 6.25
N ALA A 276 -17.00 -23.48 7.52
CA ALA A 276 -17.87 -24.36 8.28
C ALA A 276 -19.28 -23.76 8.46
N ALA A 277 -19.38 -22.46 8.76
CA ALA A 277 -20.65 -21.75 8.85
C ALA A 277 -21.38 -21.71 7.50
N ALA A 278 -20.66 -21.50 6.39
CA ALA A 278 -21.26 -21.50 5.06
C ALA A 278 -21.81 -22.87 4.66
N ARG A 279 -21.21 -23.98 5.11
CA ARG A 279 -21.71 -25.35 4.87
C ARG A 279 -22.99 -25.69 5.61
N GLN A 280 -23.17 -25.13 6.81
CA GLN A 280 -24.36 -25.35 7.63
C GLN A 280 -25.55 -24.48 7.18
N SER A 281 -25.31 -23.53 6.28
CA SER A 281 -26.35 -22.66 5.74
C SER A 281 -27.28 -23.43 4.81
N SER A 282 -28.58 -23.18 4.90
CA SER A 282 -29.58 -23.72 3.98
C SER A 282 -29.47 -23.16 2.55
N PHE A 283 -28.65 -22.13 2.35
CA PHE A 283 -28.40 -21.51 1.06
C PHE A 283 -27.28 -22.22 0.30
N PRO A 284 -27.23 -22.11 -1.04
CA PRO A 284 -26.08 -22.56 -1.82
C PRO A 284 -24.77 -22.03 -1.21
N TYR A 285 -23.81 -22.92 -0.96
CA TYR A 285 -22.57 -22.65 -0.23
C TYR A 285 -21.88 -21.34 -0.68
N LEU A 286 -21.72 -21.13 -1.98
CA LEU A 286 -21.08 -19.92 -2.53
C LEU A 286 -21.90 -18.65 -2.26
N SER A 287 -23.23 -18.73 -2.31
CA SER A 287 -24.12 -17.59 -2.02
C SER A 287 -24.09 -17.23 -0.53
N ALA A 288 -24.05 -18.22 0.36
CA ALA A 288 -23.90 -18.00 1.80
C ALA A 288 -22.56 -17.34 2.14
N LEU A 289 -21.48 -17.80 1.49
CA LEU A 289 -20.14 -17.24 1.69
C LEU A 289 -20.06 -15.79 1.18
N ALA A 290 -20.60 -15.50 0.00
CA ALA A 290 -20.66 -14.15 -0.55
C ALA A 290 -21.48 -13.20 0.35
N ALA A 291 -22.65 -13.63 0.83
CA ALA A 291 -23.48 -12.82 1.72
C ALA A 291 -22.77 -12.50 3.06
N ASN A 292 -22.09 -13.49 3.64
CA ASN A 292 -21.29 -13.29 4.85
C ASN A 292 -20.11 -12.33 4.62
N TYR A 293 -19.45 -12.46 3.47
CA TYR A 293 -18.37 -11.58 3.06
C TYR A 293 -18.86 -10.14 2.93
N ASP A 294 -19.94 -9.90 2.18
CA ASP A 294 -20.49 -8.55 1.94
C ASP A 294 -20.97 -7.91 3.23
N LYS A 295 -21.65 -8.67 4.10
CA LYS A 295 -22.06 -8.19 5.43
C LYS A 295 -20.86 -7.73 6.25
N LYS A 296 -19.82 -8.57 6.35
CA LYS A 296 -18.62 -8.22 7.13
C LYS A 296 -17.83 -7.07 6.49
N LYS A 297 -17.77 -7.00 5.16
CA LYS A 297 -17.14 -5.90 4.41
C LYS A 297 -17.86 -4.59 4.68
N HIS A 298 -19.19 -4.60 4.69
CA HIS A 298 -20.01 -3.45 5.05
C HIS A 298 -19.75 -3.00 6.50
N CYS A 299 -19.81 -3.93 7.47
CA CYS A 299 -19.51 -3.61 8.88
C CYS A 299 -18.09 -3.06 9.07
N ASN A 300 -17.09 -3.63 8.40
CA ASN A 300 -15.71 -3.16 8.45
C ASN A 300 -15.56 -1.75 7.84
N LYS A 301 -16.24 -1.48 6.72
CA LYS A 301 -16.26 -0.15 6.09
C LYS A 301 -16.84 0.89 7.06
N GLN A 302 -18.01 0.61 7.66
CA GLN A 302 -18.63 1.49 8.65
C GLN A 302 -17.69 1.76 9.83
N ARG A 303 -17.04 0.71 10.38
CA ARG A 303 -16.08 0.87 11.49
C ARG A 303 -14.90 1.75 11.12
N ARG A 304 -14.35 1.61 9.91
CA ARG A 304 -13.24 2.45 9.40
C ARG A 304 -13.67 3.91 9.28
N GLU A 305 -14.87 4.16 8.76
CA GLU A 305 -15.43 5.51 8.64
C GLU A 305 -15.62 6.16 10.03
N ARG A 306 -16.18 5.42 10.99
CA ARG A 306 -16.32 5.87 12.39
C ARG A 306 -14.95 6.18 13.02
N SER A 307 -13.98 5.29 12.85
CA SER A 307 -12.62 5.49 13.37
C SER A 307 -11.94 6.70 12.74
N HIS A 308 -12.11 6.92 11.44
CA HIS A 308 -11.58 8.10 10.76
C HIS A 308 -12.21 9.38 11.30
N LYS A 309 -13.54 9.43 11.45
CA LYS A 309 -14.26 10.56 12.05
C LYS A 309 -13.82 10.85 13.47
N PHE A 310 -13.69 9.82 14.31
CA PHE A 310 -13.17 9.95 15.67
C PHE A 310 -11.80 10.63 15.67
N SER A 311 -10.86 10.08 14.90
CA SER A 311 -9.49 10.58 14.81
C SER A 311 -9.46 12.03 14.33
N THR A 312 -10.19 12.35 13.26
CA THR A 312 -10.24 13.70 12.68
C THR A 312 -10.87 14.70 13.65
N ARG A 313 -12.02 14.39 14.25
CA ARG A 313 -12.69 15.26 15.23
C ARG A 313 -11.84 15.51 16.46
N ARG A 314 -11.19 14.45 16.99
CA ARG A 314 -10.25 14.56 18.11
C ARG A 314 -9.07 15.45 17.76
N GLN A 315 -8.48 15.28 16.57
CA GLN A 315 -7.36 16.10 16.11
C GLN A 315 -7.77 17.59 15.96
N ILE A 316 -8.96 17.87 15.42
CA ILE A 316 -9.49 19.23 15.31
C ILE A 316 -9.63 19.84 16.71
N CYS A 317 -10.32 19.16 17.63
CA CYS A 317 -10.54 19.68 18.99
C CYS A 317 -9.22 19.93 19.73
N ALA A 318 -8.26 19.01 19.64
CA ALA A 318 -6.95 19.16 20.25
C ALA A 318 -6.15 20.32 19.64
N THR A 319 -6.24 20.53 18.32
CA THR A 319 -5.56 21.63 17.62
C THR A 319 -6.16 22.98 17.99
N MET A 320 -7.49 23.09 18.00
CA MET A 320 -8.20 24.31 18.40
C MET A 320 -7.91 24.65 19.87
N THR A 321 -7.96 23.66 20.75
CA THR A 321 -7.61 23.83 22.17
C THR A 321 -6.19 24.38 22.34
N ARG A 322 -5.21 23.83 21.60
CA ARG A 322 -3.83 24.31 21.64
C ARG A 322 -3.73 25.76 21.16
N HIS A 323 -4.30 26.07 20.00
CA HIS A 323 -4.27 27.40 19.41
C HIS A 323 -4.92 28.47 20.32
N LEU A 324 -6.07 28.14 20.94
CA LEU A 324 -6.78 29.07 21.83
C LEU A 324 -6.03 29.30 23.15
N ARG A 325 -5.29 28.29 23.63
CA ARG A 325 -4.38 28.45 24.77
C ARG A 325 -3.22 29.39 24.44
N GLU A 326 -2.67 29.29 23.23
CA GLU A 326 -1.56 30.15 22.77
C GLU A 326 -2.01 31.60 22.53
N THR A 327 -3.25 31.81 22.10
CA THR A 327 -3.82 33.15 21.81
C THR A 327 -4.50 33.81 23.01
N GLY A 328 -4.70 33.10 24.12
CA GLY A 328 -5.31 33.63 25.34
C GLY A 328 -6.83 33.82 25.28
N ASN A 329 -7.53 33.23 24.31
CA ASN A 329 -8.99 33.31 24.19
C ASN A 329 -9.68 32.27 25.11
N ASN A 330 -9.90 32.66 26.37
CA ASN A 330 -10.43 31.78 27.40
C ASN A 330 -11.87 31.31 27.16
N GLU A 331 -12.73 32.15 26.57
CA GLU A 331 -14.13 31.80 26.34
C GLU A 331 -14.26 30.65 25.33
N SER A 332 -13.60 30.78 24.17
CA SER A 332 -13.59 29.73 23.16
C SER A 332 -12.84 28.48 23.62
N LEU A 333 -11.83 28.65 24.49
CA LEU A 333 -11.07 27.53 25.05
C LEU A 333 -11.95 26.60 25.89
N ILE A 334 -12.90 27.13 26.67
CA ILE A 334 -13.84 26.32 27.46
C ILE A 334 -14.68 25.44 26.55
N PHE A 335 -15.23 26.01 25.47
CA PHE A 335 -16.03 25.26 24.49
C PHE A 335 -15.23 24.12 23.85
N TRP A 336 -14.04 24.39 23.31
CA TRP A 336 -13.25 23.37 22.62
C TRP A 336 -12.69 22.29 23.56
N ASN A 337 -12.40 22.63 24.81
CA ASN A 337 -12.09 21.63 25.84
C ASN A 337 -13.29 20.72 26.13
N ALA A 338 -14.49 21.29 26.30
CA ALA A 338 -15.71 20.50 26.50
C ALA A 338 -15.99 19.59 25.29
N ALA A 339 -15.80 20.11 24.07
CA ALA A 339 -15.93 19.32 22.84
C ALA A 339 -14.91 18.18 22.77
N LEU A 340 -13.64 18.42 23.14
CA LEU A 340 -12.61 17.38 23.19
C LEU A 340 -12.99 16.27 24.18
N ILE A 341 -13.41 16.64 25.39
CA ILE A 341 -13.87 15.68 26.42
C ILE A 341 -15.07 14.88 25.90
N ALA A 342 -16.03 15.54 25.26
CA ALA A 342 -17.20 14.88 24.68
C ALA A 342 -16.80 13.86 23.59
N VAL A 343 -15.89 14.24 22.68
CA VAL A 343 -15.39 13.32 21.64
C VAL A 343 -14.67 12.14 22.27
N GLU A 344 -13.82 12.36 23.27
CA GLU A 344 -13.08 11.28 23.95
C GLU A 344 -14.02 10.36 24.75
N ARG A 345 -15.12 10.88 25.30
CA ARG A 345 -16.14 10.08 26.00
C ARG A 345 -17.04 9.28 25.06
N LEU A 346 -17.34 9.81 23.87
CA LEU A 346 -18.16 9.14 22.85
C LEU A 346 -17.42 8.00 22.14
N ASP A 347 -16.09 8.06 22.09
CA ASP A 347 -15.20 7.10 21.41
C ASP A 347 -15.59 6.86 19.92
N ILE A 348 -15.01 5.85 19.29
CA ILE A 348 -15.30 5.44 17.91
C ILE A 348 -16.78 5.10 17.72
N ASP A 349 -17.42 4.49 18.71
CA ASP A 349 -18.81 4.04 18.60
C ASP A 349 -19.82 5.20 18.56
N GLY A 350 -19.49 6.36 19.14
CA GLY A 350 -20.29 7.58 19.04
C GLY A 350 -20.09 8.38 17.74
N MET A 351 -19.35 7.87 16.75
CA MET A 351 -19.09 8.55 15.48
C MET A 351 -19.96 8.07 14.31
N SER A 352 -21.13 7.47 14.59
CA SER A 352 -22.08 7.03 13.57
C SER A 352 -22.80 8.24 12.93
N ASP A 353 -22.89 8.27 11.59
CA ASP A 353 -23.79 9.22 10.90
C ASP A 353 -25.22 8.69 10.83
N GLN A 354 -25.36 7.36 10.89
CA GLN A 354 -26.64 6.67 10.95
C GLN A 354 -27.01 6.53 12.42
N GLU A 355 -27.52 7.61 13.00
CA GLU A 355 -28.43 7.54 14.14
C GLU A 355 -29.84 7.29 13.59
N THR A 356 -30.04 6.25 12.80
CA THR A 356 -31.38 5.88 12.35
C THR A 356 -31.58 4.42 12.75
N ILE A 357 -32.13 4.26 13.95
CA ILE A 357 -32.68 2.98 14.38
C ILE A 357 -34.08 2.93 13.78
N GLU A 358 -34.38 1.88 13.01
CA GLU A 358 -35.76 1.62 12.61
C GLU A 358 -36.49 0.95 13.77
N GLU A 359 -37.39 1.70 14.42
CA GLU A 359 -38.28 1.18 15.46
C GLU A 359 -39.71 1.44 15.01
N GLY A 360 -40.49 0.36 14.85
CA GLY A 360 -41.84 0.45 14.27
C GLY A 360 -41.90 0.75 12.76
N GLY A 361 -40.78 0.66 12.03
CA GLY A 361 -40.71 0.99 10.60
C GLY A 361 -40.41 2.47 10.32
N GLU A 362 -40.13 3.26 11.35
CA GLU A 362 -39.69 4.65 11.22
C GLU A 362 -38.23 4.82 11.65
N GLN A 363 -37.48 5.65 10.93
CA GLN A 363 -36.10 5.96 11.27
C GLN A 363 -36.03 6.96 12.43
N ILE A 364 -35.62 6.51 13.62
CA ILE A 364 -35.52 7.32 14.84
C ILE A 364 -34.06 7.64 15.16
N LYS A 365 -33.78 8.90 15.49
CA LYS A 365 -32.49 9.37 16.05
C LYS A 365 -32.43 9.13 17.54
N VAL A 366 -31.64 8.14 17.95
CA VAL A 366 -31.43 7.83 19.36
C VAL A 366 -30.19 8.55 19.87
N VAL A 367 -30.41 9.66 20.59
CA VAL A 367 -29.39 10.27 21.44
C VAL A 367 -29.39 9.50 22.74
N LYS A 368 -28.38 8.64 22.97
CA LYS A 368 -28.23 7.99 24.28
C LYS A 368 -28.03 9.08 25.34
N HIS A 369 -28.90 9.11 26.35
CA HIS A 369 -28.77 10.02 27.49
C HIS A 369 -27.38 9.87 28.12
N LEU A 370 -26.54 10.88 27.92
CA LEU A 370 -25.29 11.01 28.66
C LEU A 370 -25.65 11.51 30.06
N VAL A 371 -25.42 10.67 31.07
CA VAL A 371 -25.50 11.12 32.48
C VAL A 371 -24.28 12.03 32.71
N PHE A 372 -24.55 13.32 32.91
CA PHE A 372 -23.55 14.37 33.09
C PHE A 372 -22.98 14.38 34.51
#